data_AF-A0A925S6J1-F1
#
_entry.id   AF-A0A925S6J1-F1
#
_cell.length_a   1.000
_cell.length_b   1.000
_cell.length_c   1.000
_cell.angle_alpha   90.00
_cell.angle_beta   90.00
_cell.angle_gamma   90.00
#
_symmetry.space_group_name_H-M   'P 1'
#
loop_
_entity.id
_entity.type
_entity.pdbx_description
1 polymer ?
#
loop_
_entity_poly.entity_id
_entity_poly.type
_entity_poly.pdbx_seq_one_letter_code
_entity_poly.pdbx_strand_id
1 'polypeptide(L)'
;MTPPKSAGIIGFGRFGQLWASVLKDDFNVFVHDPSLQPAHNAVEMGLEFVPLREALESDVVFYCVPISHFEDILVSHLPILSELPGHRTLIDVLSVKLHPKAVFEKHLPANCNAMLTHPMFGPDSVRMNGLAGQTMVLDRFKTPEDQFKFWTHYFVNKGLNVLEMSADEHDRMAADSQGVTHFMGRTLGEFGLESTPIDTLGAKKLQEIKTQVCNDTWQLFVDLQTYNPHTRAMRVRMSDAQAKIFNQLIPNRIFKDRLVVGIQGGAGSFNEEAARYYLSRTPDVNFEFVYLHTTENVLRALHEGTVDRGQFAIHNSLGGIVTETVLATARYRFDIIEEFSIKIAHALMIRKDADFNEVDTIMTHDQVLRQCHTTLEKKYSRLKQTSGEGDLVDHAKVAELLGKRELPTNIAVMGSKVLAQINGLTLIEDNLQDLDANFTSFLWVQRPI
;
A
#
# COMPACT_ATOMS: atom_id res chain seq x y z
N MET A 1 3.46 47.83 22.73
CA MET A 1 2.33 48.15 21.84
C MET A 1 1.01 48.28 22.59
N THR A 2 0.02 48.91 21.95
CA THR A 2 -1.40 48.75 22.29
C THR A 2 -1.82 47.31 21.96
N PRO A 3 -2.45 46.57 22.89
CA PRO A 3 -2.95 45.22 22.59
C PRO A 3 -4.04 45.28 21.51
N PRO A 4 -4.18 44.23 20.67
CA PRO A 4 -5.26 44.15 19.69
C PRO A 4 -6.61 44.19 20.39
N LYS A 5 -7.58 44.87 19.78
CA LYS A 5 -8.96 45.01 20.27
C LYS A 5 -9.95 44.22 19.44
N SER A 6 -9.68 44.04 18.15
CA SER A 6 -10.52 43.27 17.23
C SER A 6 -9.79 42.10 16.61
N ALA A 7 -10.51 41.00 16.39
CA ALA A 7 -10.01 39.78 15.77
C ALA A 7 -10.92 39.32 14.63
N GLY A 8 -10.37 39.28 13.42
CA GLY A 8 -11.02 38.74 12.23
C GLY A 8 -10.80 37.23 12.14
N ILE A 9 -11.82 36.45 11.84
CA ILE A 9 -11.72 35.01 11.60
C ILE A 9 -12.17 34.73 10.18
N ILE A 10 -11.23 34.28 9.35
CA ILE A 10 -11.47 33.86 7.98
C ILE A 10 -11.64 32.34 7.96
N GLY A 11 -12.82 31.88 7.56
CA GLY A 11 -13.22 30.48 7.60
C GLY A 11 -13.97 30.14 8.88
N PHE A 12 -15.27 29.91 8.78
CA PHE A 12 -16.18 29.61 9.89
C PHE A 12 -16.71 28.17 9.86
N GLY A 13 -15.85 27.25 9.42
CA GLY A 13 -16.05 25.82 9.57
C GLY A 13 -15.93 25.36 11.03
N ARG A 14 -15.82 24.05 11.23
CA ARG A 14 -15.75 23.43 12.57
C ARG A 14 -14.68 24.03 13.48
N PHE A 15 -13.46 24.21 12.95
CA PHE A 15 -12.36 24.78 13.73
C PHE A 15 -12.54 26.29 13.94
N GLY A 16 -12.97 27.03 12.91
CA GLY A 16 -13.23 28.48 13.02
C GLY A 16 -14.27 28.82 14.09
N GLN A 17 -15.33 28.01 14.21
CA GLN A 17 -16.33 28.14 15.28
C GLN A 17 -15.71 27.94 16.67
N LEU A 18 -14.92 26.88 16.85
CA LEU A 18 -14.17 26.67 18.10
C LEU A 18 -13.26 27.88 18.38
N TRP A 19 -12.49 28.32 17.40
CA TRP A 19 -11.51 29.39 17.58
C TRP A 19 -12.19 30.72 17.93
N ALA A 20 -13.32 31.04 17.30
CA ALA A 20 -14.12 32.19 17.65
C ALA A 20 -14.62 32.13 19.10
N SER A 21 -15.06 30.95 19.57
CA SER A 21 -15.49 30.78 20.96
C SER A 21 -14.38 31.02 21.98
N VAL A 22 -13.11 30.78 21.63
CA VAL A 22 -11.95 31.01 22.50
C VAL A 22 -11.64 32.51 22.65
N LEU A 23 -11.84 33.27 21.57
CA LEU A 23 -11.46 34.68 21.47
C LEU A 23 -12.57 35.66 21.86
N LYS A 24 -13.84 35.27 21.75
CA LYS A 24 -14.99 36.19 21.86
C LYS A 24 -15.13 36.95 23.18
N ASP A 25 -14.58 36.40 24.26
CA ASP A 25 -14.69 37.02 25.59
C ASP A 25 -13.61 38.10 25.81
N ASP A 26 -12.58 38.16 24.95
CA ASP A 26 -11.45 39.10 25.11
C ASP A 26 -11.29 40.09 23.94
N PHE A 27 -11.89 39.81 22.79
CA PHE A 27 -11.79 40.63 21.58
C PHE A 27 -13.15 40.85 20.93
N ASN A 28 -13.27 41.95 20.17
CA ASN A 28 -14.38 42.12 19.23
C ASN A 28 -14.14 41.19 18.04
N VAL A 29 -14.86 40.08 17.97
CA VAL A 29 -14.65 39.03 16.96
C VAL A 29 -15.56 39.23 15.76
N PHE A 30 -14.94 39.39 14.60
CA PHE A 30 -15.61 39.51 13.30
C PHE A 30 -15.35 38.26 12.46
N VAL A 31 -16.39 37.63 11.96
CA VAL A 31 -16.30 36.34 11.28
C VAL A 31 -16.67 36.50 9.81
N HIS A 32 -15.88 35.89 8.93
CA HIS A 32 -16.19 35.80 7.52
C HIS A 32 -16.00 34.37 6.98
N ASP A 33 -16.98 33.87 6.23
CA ASP A 33 -16.87 32.64 5.45
C ASP A 33 -17.49 32.86 4.05
N PRO A 34 -16.92 32.28 2.97
CA PRO A 34 -17.52 32.35 1.64
C PRO A 34 -18.93 31.74 1.57
N SER A 35 -19.22 30.76 2.43
CA SER A 35 -20.55 30.19 2.59
C SER A 35 -21.36 30.98 3.61
N LEU A 36 -22.63 31.25 3.30
CA LEU A 36 -23.57 31.84 4.25
C LEU A 36 -24.19 30.81 5.20
N GLN A 37 -24.03 29.51 4.95
CA GLN A 37 -24.61 28.47 5.81
C GLN A 37 -24.20 28.60 7.29
N PRO A 38 -22.93 28.91 7.62
CA PRO A 38 -22.48 29.06 9.01
C PRO A 38 -22.94 30.37 9.68
N ALA A 39 -23.54 31.31 8.96
CA ALA A 39 -23.90 32.62 9.50
C ALA A 39 -24.92 32.53 10.65
N HIS A 40 -25.83 31.55 10.60
CA HIS A 40 -26.77 31.31 11.70
C HIS A 40 -26.05 30.94 13.00
N ASN A 41 -25.07 30.04 12.92
CA ASN A 41 -24.26 29.62 14.07
C ASN A 41 -23.48 30.80 14.67
N ALA A 42 -22.99 31.72 13.83
CA ALA A 42 -22.29 32.91 14.31
C ALA A 42 -23.21 33.77 15.20
N VAL A 43 -24.45 34.01 14.75
CA VAL A 43 -25.46 34.76 15.50
C VAL A 43 -25.82 34.04 16.81
N GLU A 44 -26.02 32.72 16.79
CA GLU A 44 -26.29 31.94 18.01
C GLU A 44 -25.14 32.02 19.04
N MET A 45 -23.90 32.15 18.55
CA MET A 45 -22.71 32.29 19.39
C MET A 45 -22.48 33.73 19.90
N GLY A 46 -23.31 34.69 19.45
CA GLY A 46 -23.17 36.12 19.76
C GLY A 46 -22.05 36.81 18.97
N LEU A 47 -21.73 36.31 17.78
CA LEU A 47 -20.66 36.79 16.91
C LEU A 47 -21.21 37.58 15.71
N GLU A 48 -20.42 38.53 15.22
CA GLU A 48 -20.76 39.33 14.05
C GLU A 48 -20.26 38.64 12.77
N PHE A 49 -21.19 38.17 11.93
CA PHE A 49 -20.88 37.65 10.60
C PHE A 49 -20.86 38.80 9.58
N VAL A 50 -19.67 39.12 9.08
CA VAL A 50 -19.42 40.37 8.35
C VAL A 50 -18.92 40.13 6.91
N PRO A 51 -19.02 41.14 6.03
CA PRO A 51 -18.32 41.12 4.74
C PRO A 51 -16.81 40.97 4.91
N LEU A 52 -16.14 40.39 3.91
CA LEU A 52 -14.70 40.12 3.94
C LEU A 52 -13.86 41.33 4.35
N ARG A 53 -14.15 42.51 3.77
CA ARG A 53 -13.40 43.74 4.05
C ARG A 53 -13.41 44.10 5.54
N GLU A 54 -14.56 43.99 6.19
CA GLU A 54 -14.73 44.32 7.61
C GLU A 54 -13.99 43.33 8.52
N ALA A 55 -14.00 42.03 8.18
CA ALA A 55 -13.18 41.04 8.89
C ALA A 55 -11.67 41.35 8.76
N LEU A 56 -11.21 41.74 7.56
CA LEU A 56 -9.80 42.08 7.29
C LEU A 56 -9.35 43.42 7.89
N GLU A 57 -10.28 44.29 8.27
CA GLU A 57 -10.00 45.56 8.98
C GLU A 57 -9.57 45.36 10.43
N SER A 58 -9.76 44.15 10.98
CA SER A 58 -9.38 43.79 12.34
C SER A 58 -7.88 43.97 12.61
N ASP A 59 -7.53 44.25 13.88
CA ASP A 59 -6.13 44.41 14.32
C ASP A 59 -5.31 43.13 14.08
N VAL A 60 -5.96 41.97 14.25
CA VAL A 60 -5.44 40.64 13.97
C VAL A 60 -6.43 39.85 13.10
N VAL A 61 -5.93 39.04 12.18
CA VAL A 61 -6.73 38.18 11.32
C VAL A 61 -6.25 36.74 11.41
N PHE A 62 -7.12 35.82 11.85
CA PHE A 62 -6.87 34.39 11.92
C PHE A 62 -7.41 33.67 10.68
N TYR A 63 -6.55 32.89 10.02
CA TYR A 63 -6.92 32.06 8.88
C TYR A 63 -7.25 30.63 9.32
N CYS A 64 -8.54 30.37 9.51
CA CYS A 64 -9.14 29.08 9.87
C CYS A 64 -9.67 28.33 8.64
N VAL A 65 -8.82 28.21 7.61
CA VAL A 65 -9.20 27.68 6.28
C VAL A 65 -8.49 26.35 5.98
N PRO A 66 -8.97 25.54 5.01
CA PRO A 66 -8.26 24.35 4.57
C PRO A 66 -6.83 24.69 4.13
N ILE A 67 -5.88 23.81 4.44
CA ILE A 67 -4.45 24.04 4.17
C ILE A 67 -4.23 24.24 2.67
N SER A 68 -4.85 23.39 1.84
CA SER A 68 -4.74 23.45 0.38
C SER A 68 -5.27 24.74 -0.25
N HIS A 69 -6.22 25.42 0.40
CA HIS A 69 -6.81 26.66 -0.10
C HIS A 69 -6.17 27.93 0.48
N PHE A 70 -5.23 27.79 1.41
CA PHE A 70 -4.67 28.94 2.13
C PHE A 70 -3.98 29.95 1.21
N GLU A 71 -3.18 29.49 0.24
CA GLU A 71 -2.51 30.38 -0.71
C GLU A 71 -3.52 31.16 -1.56
N ASP A 72 -4.49 30.49 -2.17
CA ASP A 72 -5.50 31.11 -3.03
C ASP A 72 -6.36 32.13 -2.27
N ILE A 73 -6.74 31.78 -1.03
CA ILE A 73 -7.50 32.68 -0.16
C ILE A 73 -6.65 33.92 0.19
N LEU A 74 -5.40 33.74 0.64
CA LEU A 74 -4.53 34.87 0.95
C LEU A 74 -4.34 35.78 -0.27
N VAL A 75 -4.07 35.20 -1.45
CA VAL A 75 -3.91 35.92 -2.72
C VAL A 75 -5.15 36.74 -3.06
N SER A 76 -6.35 36.17 -2.89
CA SER A 76 -7.61 36.88 -3.15
C SER A 76 -7.84 38.06 -2.20
N HIS A 77 -7.22 38.06 -1.01
CA HIS A 77 -7.35 39.13 -0.02
C HIS A 77 -6.31 40.25 -0.20
N LEU A 78 -5.24 40.03 -0.97
CA LEU A 78 -4.14 40.99 -1.14
C LEU A 78 -4.58 42.38 -1.62
N PRO A 79 -5.54 42.53 -2.57
CA PRO A 79 -6.00 43.85 -3.00
C PRO A 79 -6.59 44.66 -1.85
N ILE A 80 -7.40 44.01 -1.00
CA ILE A 80 -8.01 44.66 0.17
C ILE A 80 -6.93 44.96 1.21
N LEU A 81 -6.12 43.97 1.57
CA LEU A 81 -5.09 44.10 2.60
C LEU A 81 -4.10 45.23 2.29
N SER A 82 -3.75 45.43 1.03
CA SER A 82 -2.80 46.46 0.58
C SER A 82 -3.37 47.89 0.66
N GLU A 83 -4.70 48.05 0.53
CA GLU A 83 -5.39 49.34 0.63
C GLU A 83 -5.63 49.78 2.08
N LEU A 84 -5.79 48.81 2.97
CA LEU A 84 -6.20 49.10 4.35
C LEU A 84 -5.08 49.78 5.16
N PRO A 85 -5.39 50.86 5.89
CA PRO A 85 -4.40 51.60 6.68
C PRO A 85 -3.92 50.79 7.89
N GLY A 86 -2.76 51.16 8.43
CA GLY A 86 -2.19 50.57 9.64
C GLY A 86 -1.40 49.28 9.42
N HIS A 87 -0.82 48.77 10.51
CA HIS A 87 -0.14 47.48 10.54
C HIS A 87 -1.01 46.46 11.26
N ARG A 88 -1.34 45.36 10.58
CA ARG A 88 -2.13 44.24 11.11
C ARG A 88 -1.31 42.96 11.12
N THR A 89 -1.72 42.00 11.93
CA THR A 89 -1.04 40.71 12.05
C THR A 89 -1.91 39.58 11.53
N LEU A 90 -1.40 38.87 10.54
CA LEU A 90 -2.04 37.70 9.96
C LEU A 90 -1.53 36.46 10.69
N ILE A 91 -2.44 35.62 11.18
CA ILE A 91 -2.11 34.42 11.94
C ILE A 91 -2.72 33.22 11.26
N ASP A 92 -1.91 32.24 10.88
CA ASP A 92 -2.41 30.96 10.41
C ASP A 92 -2.64 30.02 11.60
N VAL A 93 -3.68 29.17 11.54
CA VAL A 93 -3.94 28.09 12.52
C VAL A 93 -3.92 26.71 11.85
N LEU A 94 -3.21 26.58 10.73
CA LEU A 94 -3.18 25.36 9.94
C LEU A 94 -2.44 24.24 10.68
N SER A 95 -2.69 22.98 10.30
CA SER A 95 -2.01 21.86 10.96
C SER A 95 -0.60 21.54 10.45
N VAL A 96 -0.12 22.29 9.46
CA VAL A 96 1.26 22.26 8.94
C VAL A 96 1.83 23.67 8.95
N LYS A 97 3.15 23.83 8.98
CA LYS A 97 3.78 25.15 9.18
C LYS A 97 4.74 25.56 8.07
N LEU A 98 5.41 24.64 7.40
CA LEU A 98 6.27 24.99 6.26
C LEU A 98 5.47 25.56 5.09
N HIS A 99 4.27 25.03 4.83
CA HIS A 99 3.40 25.56 3.78
C HIS A 99 2.94 27.00 4.03
N PRO A 100 2.27 27.36 5.15
CA PRO A 100 1.86 28.75 5.39
C PRO A 100 3.05 29.69 5.50
N LYS A 101 4.20 29.23 6.03
CA LYS A 101 5.45 30.00 6.00
C LYS A 101 5.84 30.40 4.58
N ALA A 102 5.92 29.44 3.66
CA ALA A 102 6.29 29.70 2.27
C ALA A 102 5.29 30.62 1.56
N VAL A 103 3.99 30.43 1.84
CA VAL A 103 2.92 31.29 1.31
C VAL A 103 3.07 32.73 1.81
N PHE A 104 3.31 32.95 3.10
CA PHE A 104 3.57 34.29 3.62
C PHE A 104 4.90 34.87 3.13
N GLU A 105 5.95 34.08 2.96
CA GLU A 105 7.21 34.55 2.37
C GLU A 105 7.01 35.13 0.96
N LYS A 106 6.11 34.51 0.18
CA LYS A 106 5.80 34.88 -1.20
C LYS A 106 4.83 36.07 -1.31
N HIS A 107 3.80 36.12 -0.46
CA HIS A 107 2.63 36.98 -0.68
C HIS A 107 2.34 38.00 0.42
N LEU A 108 3.04 37.98 1.56
CA LEU A 108 2.71 38.87 2.69
C LEU A 108 2.84 40.36 2.29
N PRO A 109 1.76 41.16 2.41
CA PRO A 109 1.81 42.59 2.14
C PRO A 109 2.80 43.33 3.06
N ALA A 110 3.41 44.40 2.56
CA ALA A 110 4.40 45.19 3.31
C ALA A 110 3.83 45.87 4.57
N ASN A 111 2.52 46.13 4.60
CA ASN A 111 1.79 46.67 5.75
C ASN A 111 1.29 45.59 6.72
N CYS A 112 1.68 44.32 6.55
CA CYS A 112 1.23 43.22 7.40
C CYS A 112 2.41 42.50 8.07
N ASN A 113 2.19 42.04 9.29
CA ASN A 113 3.03 41.05 9.94
C ASN A 113 2.39 39.66 9.80
N ALA A 114 3.17 38.60 10.02
CA ALA A 114 2.64 37.24 10.04
C ALA A 114 3.25 36.39 11.16
N MET A 115 2.39 35.62 11.83
CA MET A 115 2.76 34.61 12.82
C MET A 115 2.21 33.26 12.38
N LEU A 116 2.97 32.20 12.64
CA LEU A 116 2.50 30.85 12.37
C LEU A 116 2.06 30.20 13.66
N THR A 117 0.88 29.58 13.68
CA THR A 117 0.41 28.87 14.86
C THR A 117 -0.22 27.54 14.51
N HIS A 118 -0.22 26.61 15.45
CA HIS A 118 -0.99 25.39 15.35
C HIS A 118 -1.55 25.02 16.73
N PRO A 119 -2.85 25.26 16.95
CA PRO A 119 -3.57 24.68 18.07
C PRO A 119 -3.60 23.15 17.89
N MET A 120 -2.90 22.40 18.75
CA MET A 120 -2.77 20.93 18.65
C MET A 120 -4.03 20.19 19.14
N PHE A 121 -5.20 20.81 18.94
CA PHE A 121 -6.49 20.35 19.43
C PHE A 121 -7.59 20.77 18.45
N GLY A 122 -8.64 19.97 18.37
CA GLY A 122 -9.84 20.28 17.59
C GLY A 122 -11.10 20.37 18.45
N PRO A 123 -12.27 20.62 17.82
CA PRO A 123 -13.55 20.69 18.51
C PRO A 123 -13.87 19.45 19.35
N ASP A 124 -13.51 18.27 18.84
CA ASP A 124 -13.78 16.99 19.51
C ASP A 124 -12.88 16.82 20.76
N SER A 125 -11.60 17.21 20.67
CA SER A 125 -10.66 17.17 21.80
C SER A 125 -11.08 18.14 22.92
N VAL A 126 -11.49 19.36 22.57
CA VAL A 126 -11.95 20.36 23.54
C VAL A 126 -13.27 19.96 24.17
N ARG A 127 -14.19 19.36 23.41
CA ARG A 127 -15.45 18.83 23.96
C ARG A 127 -15.22 17.76 25.02
N MET A 128 -14.21 16.91 24.84
CA MET A 128 -13.91 15.82 25.77
C MET A 128 -13.12 16.28 27.00
N ASN A 129 -12.12 17.13 26.82
CA ASN A 129 -11.12 17.42 27.87
C ASN A 129 -11.06 18.90 28.29
N GLY A 130 -11.83 19.78 27.65
CA GLY A 130 -11.73 21.23 27.83
C GLY A 130 -10.51 21.83 27.11
N LEU A 131 -10.39 23.16 27.23
CA LEU A 131 -9.32 23.95 26.62
C LEU A 131 -8.02 23.94 27.44
N ALA A 132 -8.13 23.94 28.78
CA ALA A 132 -6.98 24.00 29.66
C ALA A 132 -6.08 22.76 29.50
N GLY A 133 -4.76 22.97 29.46
CA GLY A 133 -3.75 21.92 29.28
C GLY A 133 -3.53 21.50 27.83
N GLN A 134 -4.35 21.96 26.88
CA GLN A 134 -4.13 21.68 25.46
C GLN A 134 -2.87 22.39 24.95
N THR A 135 -2.19 21.79 23.98
CA THR A 135 -0.93 22.33 23.44
C THR A 135 -1.19 23.28 22.29
N MET A 136 -0.43 24.38 22.23
CA MET A 136 -0.44 25.30 21.10
C MET A 136 0.99 25.62 20.67
N VAL A 137 1.28 25.45 19.40
CA VAL A 137 2.61 25.74 18.82
C VAL A 137 2.63 27.11 18.18
N LEU A 138 3.68 27.88 18.45
CA LEU A 138 3.92 29.21 17.90
C LEU A 138 5.30 29.28 17.21
N ASP A 139 5.34 29.86 16.01
CA ASP A 139 6.56 30.36 15.36
C ASP A 139 6.39 31.87 15.11
N ARG A 140 7.30 32.67 15.65
CA ARG A 140 7.28 34.13 15.55
C ARG A 140 7.28 34.62 14.10
N PHE A 141 7.99 33.93 13.21
CA PHE A 141 8.18 34.30 11.81
C PHE A 141 8.51 35.81 11.62
N LYS A 142 7.59 36.60 11.05
CA LYS A 142 7.76 38.05 10.77
C LYS A 142 7.03 38.95 11.78
N THR A 143 6.61 38.42 12.92
CA THR A 143 5.90 39.17 13.94
C THR A 143 6.88 39.95 14.85
N PRO A 144 6.60 41.23 15.18
CA PRO A 144 7.35 41.99 16.16
C PRO A 144 7.41 41.31 17.53
N GLU A 145 8.54 41.47 18.23
CA GLU A 145 8.82 40.79 19.50
C GLU A 145 7.75 41.07 20.58
N ASP A 146 7.24 42.30 20.65
CA ASP A 146 6.25 42.69 21.65
C ASP A 146 4.87 42.07 21.36
N GLN A 147 4.47 41.98 20.09
CA GLN A 147 3.27 41.27 19.69
C GLN A 147 3.38 39.76 19.91
N PHE A 148 4.54 39.17 19.60
CA PHE A 148 4.77 37.75 19.82
C PHE A 148 4.67 37.39 21.30
N LYS A 149 5.28 38.21 22.17
CA LYS A 149 5.16 38.07 23.62
C LYS A 149 3.72 38.23 24.09
N PHE A 150 2.98 39.20 23.54
CA PHE A 150 1.55 39.36 23.86
C PHE A 150 0.77 38.06 23.59
N TRP A 151 0.88 37.50 22.38
CA TRP A 151 0.16 36.27 22.02
C TRP A 151 0.57 35.07 22.85
N THR A 152 1.87 34.92 23.10
CA THR A 152 2.40 33.86 23.97
C THR A 152 1.79 33.94 25.36
N HIS A 153 1.80 35.11 26.00
CA HIS A 153 1.19 35.30 27.32
C HIS A 153 -0.33 35.13 27.30
N TYR A 154 -1.00 35.62 26.25
CA TYR A 154 -2.45 35.46 26.09
C TYR A 154 -2.86 33.98 26.09
N PHE A 155 -2.21 33.15 25.27
CA PHE A 155 -2.53 31.73 25.20
C PHE A 155 -2.14 30.97 26.47
N VAL A 156 -1.03 31.33 27.12
CA VAL A 156 -0.68 30.79 28.45
C VAL A 156 -1.74 31.13 29.48
N ASN A 157 -2.26 32.37 29.50
CA ASN A 157 -3.30 32.80 30.42
C ASN A 157 -4.66 32.13 30.16
N LYS A 158 -4.91 31.68 28.93
CA LYS A 158 -6.04 30.79 28.59
C LYS A 158 -5.85 29.34 29.08
N GLY A 159 -4.72 29.05 29.73
CA GLY A 159 -4.39 27.73 30.27
C GLY A 159 -3.80 26.78 29.23
N LEU A 160 -3.35 27.28 28.08
CA LEU A 160 -2.70 26.45 27.05
C LEU A 160 -1.23 26.22 27.38
N ASN A 161 -0.73 25.04 27.01
CA ASN A 161 0.69 24.74 26.99
C ASN A 161 1.30 25.27 25.69
N VAL A 162 1.88 26.48 25.74
CA VAL A 162 2.46 27.14 24.57
C VAL A 162 3.88 26.64 24.33
N LEU A 163 4.14 26.14 23.13
CA LEU A 163 5.46 25.68 22.70
C LEU A 163 5.95 26.54 21.54
N GLU A 164 7.12 27.14 21.73
CA GLU A 164 7.79 27.92 20.68
C GLU A 164 8.76 27.01 19.93
N MET A 165 8.60 26.89 18.61
CA MET A 165 9.50 26.12 17.75
C MET A 165 9.42 26.62 16.31
N SER A 166 10.43 26.31 15.50
CA SER A 166 10.40 26.67 14.09
C SER A 166 9.38 25.84 13.30
N ALA A 167 8.92 26.37 12.17
CA ALA A 167 8.02 25.67 11.24
C ALA A 167 8.53 24.28 10.80
N ASP A 168 9.84 24.12 10.60
CA ASP A 168 10.42 22.83 10.20
C ASP A 168 10.47 21.84 11.37
N GLU A 169 10.85 22.29 12.57
CA GLU A 169 10.81 21.46 13.78
C GLU A 169 9.39 20.97 14.06
N HIS A 170 8.41 21.87 13.97
CA HIS A 170 7.00 21.54 14.05
C HIS A 170 6.62 20.45 13.05
N ASP A 171 6.87 20.65 11.75
CA ASP A 171 6.41 19.72 10.72
C ASP A 171 7.10 18.35 10.83
N ARG A 172 8.37 18.30 11.26
CA ARG A 172 9.04 17.02 11.57
C ARG A 172 8.33 16.28 12.72
N MET A 173 8.09 16.96 13.82
CA MET A 173 7.43 16.37 14.99
C MET A 173 5.97 15.99 14.69
N ALA A 174 5.26 16.85 13.95
CA ALA A 174 3.88 16.61 13.55
C ALA A 174 3.77 15.41 12.62
N ALA A 175 4.72 15.19 11.71
CA ALA A 175 4.72 14.01 10.84
C ALA A 175 4.76 12.70 11.66
N ASP A 176 5.61 12.65 12.69
CA ASP A 176 5.82 11.46 13.54
C ASP A 176 4.81 11.32 14.69
N SER A 177 3.90 12.28 14.85
CA SER A 177 2.84 12.25 15.86
C SER A 177 1.47 12.34 15.20
N GLN A 178 0.99 13.54 14.89
CA GLN A 178 -0.30 13.77 14.24
C GLN A 178 -0.40 13.03 12.89
N GLY A 179 0.66 13.07 12.08
CA GLY A 179 0.71 12.40 10.77
C GLY A 179 0.51 10.88 10.90
N VAL A 180 1.19 10.24 11.86
CA VAL A 180 1.01 8.81 12.17
C VAL A 180 -0.39 8.53 12.70
N THR A 181 -0.89 9.33 13.64
CA THR A 181 -2.22 9.16 14.24
C THR A 181 -3.33 9.25 13.21
N HIS A 182 -3.29 10.26 12.33
CA HIS A 182 -4.28 10.42 11.26
C HIS A 182 -4.17 9.32 10.20
N PHE A 183 -2.95 8.93 9.83
CA PHE A 183 -2.76 7.83 8.87
C PHE A 183 -3.31 6.52 9.43
N MET A 184 -2.92 6.15 10.65
CA MET A 184 -3.41 4.95 11.32
C MET A 184 -4.93 4.99 11.55
N GLY A 185 -5.48 6.12 12.01
CA GLY A 185 -6.92 6.27 12.23
C GLY A 185 -7.73 6.05 10.95
N ARG A 186 -7.27 6.58 9.80
CA ARG A 186 -7.90 6.31 8.50
C ARG A 186 -7.70 4.87 8.04
N THR A 187 -6.53 4.28 8.25
CA THR A 187 -6.28 2.86 7.96
C THR A 187 -7.21 1.94 8.77
N LEU A 188 -7.45 2.25 10.04
CA LEU A 188 -8.40 1.50 10.89
C LEU A 188 -9.85 1.67 10.41
N GLY A 189 -10.19 2.85 9.88
CA GLY A 189 -11.47 3.10 9.22
C GLY A 189 -11.65 2.22 7.99
N GLU A 190 -10.66 2.20 7.09
CA GLU A 190 -10.66 1.37 5.87
C GLU A 190 -10.67 -0.13 6.19
N PHE A 191 -9.94 -0.55 7.23
CA PHE A 191 -9.97 -1.92 7.74
C PHE A 191 -11.36 -2.35 8.24
N GLY A 192 -12.24 -1.40 8.58
CA GLY A 192 -13.56 -1.69 9.14
C GLY A 192 -13.51 -2.04 10.62
N LEU A 193 -12.64 -1.40 11.40
CA LEU A 193 -12.54 -1.67 12.84
C LEU A 193 -13.85 -1.25 13.56
N GLU A 194 -14.65 -2.21 14.01
CA GLU A 194 -15.90 -1.98 14.74
C GLU A 194 -15.80 -2.36 16.22
N SER A 195 -16.59 -1.69 17.06
CA SER A 195 -16.60 -1.96 18.50
C SER A 195 -17.25 -3.30 18.80
N THR A 196 -16.76 -4.00 19.83
CA THR A 196 -17.26 -5.31 20.23
C THR A 196 -17.59 -5.36 21.73
N PRO A 197 -18.47 -6.29 22.19
CA PRO A 197 -18.76 -6.46 23.62
C PRO A 197 -17.55 -6.87 24.47
N ILE A 198 -16.46 -7.32 23.85
CA ILE A 198 -15.24 -7.79 24.51
C ILE A 198 -14.07 -6.79 24.35
N ASP A 199 -14.35 -5.55 23.96
CA ASP A 199 -13.33 -4.53 23.74
C ASP A 199 -12.50 -4.29 25.01
N THR A 200 -11.21 -4.58 24.89
CA THR A 200 -10.21 -4.23 25.90
C THR A 200 -10.02 -2.71 25.97
N LEU A 201 -9.32 -2.22 27.00
CA LEU A 201 -8.97 -0.81 27.10
C LEU A 201 -8.17 -0.32 25.88
N GLY A 202 -7.29 -1.17 25.31
CA GLY A 202 -6.53 -0.85 24.11
C GLY A 202 -7.41 -0.72 22.87
N ALA A 203 -8.36 -1.65 22.69
CA ALA A 203 -9.31 -1.61 21.58
C ALA A 203 -10.17 -0.33 21.62
N LYS A 204 -10.63 0.08 22.81
CA LYS A 204 -11.38 1.34 23.00
C LYS A 204 -10.57 2.57 22.56
N LYS A 205 -9.29 2.64 22.91
CA LYS A 205 -8.41 3.74 22.45
C LYS A 205 -8.23 3.77 20.93
N LEU A 206 -8.11 2.61 20.29
CA LEU A 206 -8.05 2.55 18.82
C LEU A 206 -9.36 3.02 18.18
N GLN A 207 -10.50 2.68 18.78
CA GLN A 207 -11.81 3.17 18.35
C GLN A 207 -11.97 4.68 18.53
N GLU A 208 -11.46 5.24 19.63
CA GLU A 208 -11.42 6.68 19.87
C GLU A 208 -10.59 7.39 18.79
N ILE A 209 -9.40 6.87 18.48
CA ILE A 209 -8.54 7.40 17.41
C ILE A 209 -9.24 7.32 16.05
N LYS A 210 -9.81 6.15 15.69
CA LYS A 210 -10.57 5.95 14.45
C LYS A 210 -11.69 6.97 14.35
N THR A 211 -12.52 7.07 15.39
CA THR A 211 -13.69 7.96 15.41
C THR A 211 -13.29 9.41 15.28
N GLN A 212 -12.31 9.86 16.07
CA GLN A 212 -11.83 11.23 16.03
C GLN A 212 -11.30 11.61 14.64
N VAL A 213 -10.41 10.79 14.07
CA VAL A 213 -9.79 11.06 12.77
C VAL A 213 -10.80 10.94 11.62
N CYS A 214 -11.76 10.02 11.70
CA CYS A 214 -12.76 9.83 10.66
C CYS A 214 -13.86 10.91 10.67
N ASN A 215 -14.07 11.59 11.80
CA ASN A 215 -14.98 12.74 11.90
C ASN A 215 -14.42 13.99 11.21
N ASP A 216 -13.11 14.08 11.02
CA ASP A 216 -12.48 15.13 10.23
C ASP A 216 -12.76 14.94 8.73
N THR A 217 -12.61 16.03 7.96
CA THR A 217 -12.81 15.96 6.52
C THR A 217 -11.70 15.16 5.84
N TRP A 218 -12.02 14.54 4.71
CA TRP A 218 -11.00 13.88 3.89
C TRP A 218 -9.95 14.89 3.38
N GLN A 219 -10.37 16.12 3.09
CA GLN A 219 -9.48 17.20 2.68
C GLN A 219 -8.41 17.49 3.74
N LEU A 220 -8.79 17.61 5.02
CA LEU A 220 -7.80 17.84 6.09
C LEU A 220 -6.80 16.69 6.17
N PHE A 221 -7.27 15.44 6.07
CA PHE A 221 -6.40 14.28 6.05
C PHE A 221 -5.41 14.32 4.88
N VAL A 222 -5.89 14.56 3.66
CA VAL A 222 -5.03 14.65 2.48
C VAL A 222 -4.02 15.77 2.68
N ASP A 223 -4.46 16.95 3.11
CA ASP A 223 -3.61 18.12 3.27
C ASP A 223 -2.48 17.89 4.28
N LEU A 224 -2.81 17.32 5.45
CA LEU A 224 -1.83 16.91 6.46
C LEU A 224 -0.74 16.02 5.87
N GLN A 225 -1.13 15.11 4.98
CA GLN A 225 -0.27 14.09 4.38
C GLN A 225 0.48 14.56 3.12
N THR A 226 0.10 15.69 2.53
CA THR A 226 0.69 16.18 1.27
C THR A 226 1.44 17.50 1.41
N TYR A 227 1.01 18.39 2.31
CA TYR A 227 1.65 19.69 2.53
C TYR A 227 2.72 19.69 3.62
N ASN A 228 2.83 18.61 4.41
CA ASN A 228 3.98 18.39 5.27
C ASN A 228 5.01 17.50 4.54
N PRO A 229 6.20 18.02 4.19
CA PRO A 229 7.20 17.29 3.39
C PRO A 229 7.76 16.05 4.10
N HIS A 230 7.68 15.98 5.43
CA HIS A 230 8.21 14.87 6.22
C HIS A 230 7.27 13.66 6.25
N THR A 231 5.99 13.84 5.92
CA THR A 231 4.98 12.77 5.98
C THR A 231 5.19 11.69 4.91
N ARG A 232 5.79 12.02 3.76
CA ARG A 232 6.11 11.02 2.74
C ARG A 232 7.04 9.94 3.28
N ALA A 233 8.14 10.36 3.94
CA ALA A 233 9.10 9.43 4.54
C ALA A 233 8.47 8.65 5.70
N MET A 234 7.61 9.30 6.49
CA MET A 234 6.83 8.65 7.55
C MET A 234 5.95 7.52 7.00
N ARG A 235 5.17 7.74 5.92
CA ARG A 235 4.30 6.70 5.35
C ARG A 235 5.07 5.50 4.80
N VAL A 236 6.23 5.73 4.19
CA VAL A 236 7.13 4.64 3.75
C VAL A 236 7.58 3.82 4.95
N ARG A 237 8.08 4.47 6.02
CA ARG A 237 8.48 3.79 7.25
C ARG A 237 7.35 3.01 7.90
N MET A 238 6.13 3.54 7.91
CA MET A 238 4.95 2.83 8.43
C MET A 238 4.63 1.58 7.62
N SER A 239 4.66 1.68 6.28
CA SER A 239 4.44 0.54 5.38
C SER A 239 5.50 -0.55 5.59
N ASP A 240 6.77 -0.16 5.68
CA ASP A 240 7.86 -1.10 5.95
C ASP A 240 7.75 -1.75 7.33
N ALA A 241 7.33 -1.00 8.35
CA ALA A 241 7.11 -1.54 9.69
C ALA A 241 5.97 -2.55 9.70
N GLN A 242 4.85 -2.26 9.04
CA GLN A 242 3.72 -3.19 8.91
C GLN A 242 4.15 -4.47 8.20
N ALA A 243 4.89 -4.35 7.09
CA ALA A 243 5.41 -5.51 6.36
C ALA A 243 6.34 -6.37 7.24
N LYS A 244 7.25 -5.75 7.99
CA LYS A 244 8.13 -6.47 8.93
C LYS A 244 7.35 -7.24 10.00
N ILE A 245 6.35 -6.62 10.62
CA ILE A 245 5.51 -7.29 11.63
C ILE A 245 4.72 -8.43 10.99
N PHE A 246 4.14 -8.22 9.81
CA PHE A 246 3.44 -9.27 9.07
C PHE A 246 4.34 -10.47 8.80
N ASN A 247 5.56 -10.23 8.31
CA ASN A 247 6.54 -11.30 8.00
C ASN A 247 7.00 -12.04 9.27
N GLN A 248 7.12 -11.37 10.41
CA GLN A 248 7.48 -12.02 11.69
C GLN A 248 6.44 -13.05 12.16
N LEU A 249 5.17 -12.86 11.81
CA LEU A 249 4.09 -13.75 12.24
C LEU A 249 3.99 -15.02 11.38
N ILE A 250 4.59 -15.03 10.19
CA ILE A 250 4.56 -16.17 9.27
C ILE A 250 6.00 -16.60 8.94
N PRO A 251 6.65 -17.44 9.78
CA PRO A 251 8.04 -17.83 9.58
C PRO A 251 8.25 -18.48 8.22
N ASN A 252 9.41 -18.34 7.58
CA ASN A 252 9.72 -18.97 6.29
C ASN A 252 9.65 -20.51 6.28
N ARG A 253 9.52 -21.12 7.46
CA ARG A 253 9.23 -22.54 7.64
C ARG A 253 8.07 -22.69 8.62
N ILE A 254 6.86 -22.80 8.08
CA ILE A 254 5.61 -23.00 8.80
C ILE A 254 5.53 -24.46 9.26
N PHE A 255 5.89 -25.38 8.37
CA PHE A 255 5.86 -26.80 8.64
C PHE A 255 7.22 -27.25 9.21
N LYS A 256 7.20 -27.73 10.46
CA LYS A 256 8.44 -28.08 11.17
C LYS A 256 9.03 -29.39 10.63
N ASP A 257 8.20 -30.41 10.44
CA ASP A 257 8.62 -31.78 10.14
C ASP A 257 8.86 -32.06 8.66
N ARG A 258 8.45 -31.13 7.78
CA ARG A 258 8.62 -31.24 6.33
C ARG A 258 8.63 -29.86 5.68
N LEU A 259 9.12 -29.78 4.45
CA LEU A 259 9.06 -28.59 3.60
C LEU A 259 7.88 -28.71 2.63
N VAL A 260 6.93 -27.79 2.71
CA VAL A 260 5.78 -27.77 1.79
C VAL A 260 6.05 -26.78 0.66
N VAL A 261 6.03 -27.27 -0.58
CA VAL A 261 6.41 -26.49 -1.77
C VAL A 261 5.22 -26.37 -2.71
N GLY A 262 4.78 -25.14 -2.97
CA GLY A 262 3.77 -24.82 -3.96
C GLY A 262 4.35 -24.85 -5.38
N ILE A 263 3.76 -25.64 -6.27
CA ILE A 263 4.23 -25.89 -7.63
C ILE A 263 3.26 -25.26 -8.65
N GLN A 264 3.79 -24.49 -9.60
CA GLN A 264 3.04 -24.08 -10.81
C GLN A 264 2.89 -25.30 -11.73
N GLY A 265 1.67 -25.60 -12.16
CA GLY A 265 1.34 -26.81 -12.92
C GLY A 265 0.95 -28.00 -12.05
N GLY A 266 0.56 -29.10 -12.72
CA GLY A 266 0.16 -30.35 -12.08
C GLY A 266 1.33 -31.33 -11.84
N ALA A 267 0.98 -32.52 -11.34
CA ALA A 267 1.91 -33.62 -11.17
C ALA A 267 2.56 -34.02 -12.50
N GLY A 268 3.87 -34.22 -12.51
CA GLY A 268 4.68 -34.54 -13.69
C GLY A 268 5.00 -33.35 -14.59
N SER A 269 4.69 -32.12 -14.17
CA SER A 269 5.08 -30.89 -14.87
C SER A 269 6.59 -30.62 -14.78
N PHE A 270 7.10 -29.81 -15.70
CA PHE A 270 8.50 -29.37 -15.66
C PHE A 270 8.85 -28.53 -14.41
N ASN A 271 7.85 -27.88 -13.78
CA ASN A 271 8.06 -27.22 -12.49
C ASN A 271 8.28 -28.22 -11.36
N GLU A 272 7.58 -29.36 -11.35
CA GLU A 272 7.87 -30.43 -10.39
C GLU A 272 9.28 -31.01 -10.63
N GLU A 273 9.66 -31.21 -11.89
CA GLU A 273 11.02 -31.65 -12.24
C GLU A 273 12.08 -30.65 -11.76
N ALA A 274 11.85 -29.35 -11.94
CA ALA A 274 12.71 -28.28 -11.45
C ALA A 274 12.79 -28.26 -9.91
N ALA A 275 11.66 -28.44 -9.20
CA ALA A 275 11.65 -28.54 -7.74
C ALA A 275 12.43 -29.75 -7.24
N ARG A 276 12.22 -30.93 -7.86
CA ARG A 276 12.97 -32.16 -7.51
C ARG A 276 14.46 -32.00 -7.79
N TYR A 277 14.82 -31.37 -8.90
CA TYR A 277 16.21 -31.04 -9.20
C TYR A 277 16.82 -30.15 -8.10
N TYR A 278 16.13 -29.06 -7.73
CA TYR A 278 16.56 -28.17 -6.65
C TYR A 278 16.78 -28.95 -5.35
N LEU A 279 15.78 -29.74 -4.93
CA LEU A 279 15.78 -30.49 -3.68
C LEU A 279 16.80 -31.63 -3.66
N SER A 280 17.13 -32.24 -4.80
CA SER A 280 18.15 -33.30 -4.88
C SER A 280 19.55 -32.81 -4.45
N ARG A 281 19.80 -31.50 -4.55
CA ARG A 281 21.05 -30.85 -4.10
C ARG A 281 21.08 -30.64 -2.58
N THR A 282 19.96 -30.85 -1.90
CA THR A 282 19.80 -30.68 -0.45
C THR A 282 19.34 -32.01 0.17
N PRO A 283 20.27 -32.95 0.43
CA PRO A 283 19.92 -34.22 1.05
C PRO A 283 19.24 -34.02 2.42
N ASP A 284 18.40 -34.98 2.82
CA ASP A 284 17.78 -35.09 4.16
C ASP A 284 16.65 -34.11 4.51
N VAL A 285 16.06 -33.41 3.52
CA VAL A 285 14.83 -32.62 3.73
C VAL A 285 13.61 -33.46 3.36
N ASN A 286 12.76 -33.77 4.34
CA ASN A 286 11.41 -34.29 4.06
C ASN A 286 10.57 -33.20 3.39
N PHE A 287 9.87 -33.49 2.29
CA PHE A 287 9.10 -32.49 1.54
C PHE A 287 7.78 -33.03 0.99
N GLU A 288 6.87 -32.09 0.71
CA GLU A 288 5.55 -32.33 0.10
C GLU A 288 5.31 -31.30 -1.01
N PHE A 289 4.77 -31.73 -2.15
CA PHE A 289 4.37 -30.84 -3.24
C PHE A 289 2.87 -30.54 -3.18
N VAL A 290 2.53 -29.26 -3.29
CA VAL A 290 1.16 -28.77 -3.45
C VAL A 290 1.02 -28.19 -4.85
N TYR A 291 0.24 -28.85 -5.70
CA TYR A 291 0.04 -28.42 -7.08
C TYR A 291 -0.98 -27.28 -7.12
N LEU A 292 -0.51 -26.10 -7.49
CA LEU A 292 -1.29 -24.86 -7.47
C LEU A 292 -1.64 -24.36 -8.87
N HIS A 293 -1.14 -25.06 -9.90
CA HIS A 293 -1.44 -24.87 -11.33
C HIS A 293 -0.93 -23.56 -11.95
N THR A 294 -1.09 -22.42 -11.29
CA THR A 294 -0.68 -21.09 -11.79
C THR A 294 0.33 -20.41 -10.87
N THR A 295 1.12 -19.50 -11.43
CA THR A 295 2.08 -18.71 -10.62
C THR A 295 1.37 -17.83 -9.59
N GLU A 296 0.20 -17.30 -9.93
CA GLU A 296 -0.64 -16.52 -9.00
C GLU A 296 -1.05 -17.33 -7.78
N ASN A 297 -1.48 -18.58 -7.96
CA ASN A 297 -1.87 -19.43 -6.84
C ASN A 297 -0.66 -19.81 -5.97
N VAL A 298 0.52 -20.04 -6.58
CA VAL A 298 1.78 -20.29 -5.85
C VAL A 298 2.13 -19.10 -4.95
N LEU A 299 2.15 -17.89 -5.51
CA LEU A 299 2.51 -16.70 -4.74
C LEU A 299 1.47 -16.33 -3.69
N ARG A 300 0.16 -16.55 -3.97
CA ARG A 300 -0.89 -16.40 -2.96
C ARG A 300 -0.72 -17.36 -1.80
N ALA A 301 -0.52 -18.66 -2.08
CA ALA A 301 -0.31 -19.67 -1.05
C ALA A 301 0.93 -19.37 -0.21
N LEU A 302 1.99 -18.86 -0.85
CA LEU A 302 3.20 -18.41 -0.16
C LEU A 302 2.92 -17.21 0.74
N HIS A 303 2.17 -16.21 0.26
CA HIS A 303 1.79 -15.01 1.01
C HIS A 303 0.90 -15.32 2.23
N GLU A 304 -0.08 -16.21 2.05
CA GLU A 304 -1.03 -16.62 3.10
C GLU A 304 -0.41 -17.60 4.12
N GLY A 305 0.78 -18.12 3.84
CA GLY A 305 1.46 -19.06 4.72
C GLY A 305 0.83 -20.46 4.71
N THR A 306 0.35 -20.92 3.55
CA THR A 306 -0.10 -22.30 3.35
C THR A 306 0.97 -23.20 2.72
N VAL A 307 2.07 -22.60 2.22
CA VAL A 307 3.30 -23.30 1.77
C VAL A 307 4.56 -22.60 2.30
N ASP A 308 5.68 -23.32 2.37
CA ASP A 308 6.99 -22.78 2.76
C ASP A 308 7.76 -22.18 1.59
N ARG A 309 7.61 -22.77 0.40
CA ARG A 309 8.34 -22.39 -0.82
C ARG A 309 7.42 -22.32 -2.02
N GLY A 310 7.80 -21.49 -3.00
CA GLY A 310 7.16 -21.44 -4.31
C GLY A 310 8.14 -21.86 -5.41
N GLN A 311 7.63 -22.58 -6.40
CA GLN A 311 8.35 -22.98 -7.61
C GLN A 311 7.51 -22.65 -8.85
N PHE A 312 8.07 -21.83 -9.73
CA PHE A 312 7.44 -21.45 -11.01
C PHE A 312 8.46 -21.07 -12.08
N ALA A 313 8.05 -21.14 -13.34
CA ALA A 313 8.85 -20.77 -14.51
C ALA A 313 8.76 -19.27 -14.79
N ILE A 314 9.87 -18.68 -15.25
CA ILE A 314 9.94 -17.27 -15.68
C ILE A 314 10.16 -17.12 -17.17
N HIS A 315 10.91 -18.03 -17.78
CA HIS A 315 11.34 -17.90 -19.16
C HIS A 315 11.62 -19.27 -19.77
N ASN A 316 11.13 -19.51 -20.97
CA ASN A 316 11.46 -20.68 -21.78
C ASN A 316 12.24 -20.23 -23.02
N SER A 317 13.33 -20.91 -23.36
CA SER A 317 14.18 -20.55 -24.51
C SER A 317 13.45 -20.46 -25.86
N LEU A 318 12.35 -21.21 -26.02
CA LEU A 318 11.53 -21.24 -27.23
C LEU A 318 10.26 -20.38 -27.10
N GLY A 319 9.67 -20.36 -25.91
CA GLY A 319 8.39 -19.68 -25.64
C GLY A 319 8.52 -18.23 -25.15
N GLY A 320 9.74 -17.78 -24.82
CA GLY A 320 9.98 -16.48 -24.22
C GLY A 320 9.54 -16.40 -22.76
N ILE A 321 9.22 -15.18 -22.31
CA ILE A 321 8.82 -14.89 -20.92
C ILE A 321 7.44 -15.49 -20.63
N VAL A 322 7.28 -16.07 -19.44
CA VAL A 322 6.00 -16.57 -18.95
C VAL A 322 5.16 -15.40 -18.44
N THR A 323 4.21 -14.92 -19.26
CA THR A 323 3.41 -13.71 -18.97
C THR A 323 2.63 -13.79 -17.65
N GLU A 324 2.08 -14.96 -17.28
CA GLU A 324 1.36 -15.10 -16.00
C GLU A 324 2.27 -14.83 -14.79
N THR A 325 3.55 -15.17 -14.90
CA THR A 325 4.54 -14.92 -13.85
C THR A 325 4.79 -13.43 -13.70
N VAL A 326 4.86 -12.67 -14.79
CA VAL A 326 5.00 -11.21 -14.73
C VAL A 326 3.82 -10.57 -13.99
N LEU A 327 2.59 -11.01 -14.29
CA LEU A 327 1.39 -10.48 -13.62
C LEU A 327 1.34 -10.86 -12.14
N ALA A 328 1.67 -12.11 -11.81
CA ALA A 328 1.65 -12.60 -10.43
C ALA A 328 2.71 -11.90 -9.56
N THR A 329 3.93 -11.74 -10.08
CA THR A 329 5.04 -11.09 -9.35
C THR A 329 4.82 -9.60 -9.12
N ALA A 330 3.96 -8.94 -9.90
CA ALA A 330 3.54 -7.56 -9.65
C ALA A 330 2.56 -7.41 -8.46
N ARG A 331 1.85 -8.50 -8.08
CA ARG A 331 0.83 -8.48 -7.03
C ARG A 331 1.36 -8.91 -5.67
N TYR A 332 2.28 -9.87 -5.64
CA TYR A 332 2.77 -10.48 -4.40
C TYR A 332 4.25 -10.19 -4.18
N ARG A 333 4.62 -9.95 -2.92
CA ARG A 333 6.02 -9.83 -2.50
C ARG A 333 6.58 -11.20 -2.11
N PHE A 334 7.79 -11.49 -2.53
CA PHE A 334 8.55 -12.71 -2.22
C PHE A 334 10.05 -12.43 -2.33
N ASP A 335 10.86 -13.24 -1.67
CA ASP A 335 12.32 -13.25 -1.85
C ASP A 335 12.70 -14.40 -2.78
N ILE A 336 13.61 -14.12 -3.71
CA ILE A 336 14.21 -15.12 -4.58
C ILE A 336 15.34 -15.79 -3.78
N ILE A 337 15.24 -17.10 -3.60
CA ILE A 337 16.33 -17.90 -3.02
C ILE A 337 17.32 -18.26 -4.12
N GLU A 338 16.82 -18.73 -5.27
CA GLU A 338 17.65 -19.08 -6.41
C GLU A 338 16.88 -18.95 -7.72
N GLU A 339 17.58 -18.48 -8.75
CA GLU A 339 17.19 -18.64 -10.14
C GLU A 339 18.06 -19.73 -10.76
N PHE A 340 17.43 -20.72 -11.40
CA PHE A 340 18.14 -21.83 -12.04
C PHE A 340 17.41 -22.30 -13.29
N SER A 341 18.17 -22.91 -14.21
CA SER A 341 17.62 -23.47 -15.44
C SER A 341 17.81 -24.98 -15.47
N ILE A 342 16.81 -25.70 -15.98
CA ILE A 342 16.93 -27.12 -16.32
C ILE A 342 16.75 -27.30 -17.83
N LYS A 343 17.46 -28.28 -18.39
CA LYS A 343 17.24 -28.72 -19.77
C LYS A 343 15.88 -29.42 -19.83
N ILE A 344 15.02 -28.96 -20.73
CA ILE A 344 13.72 -29.57 -21.00
C ILE A 344 13.92 -30.66 -22.03
N ALA A 345 13.80 -31.90 -21.59
CA ALA A 345 13.89 -33.08 -22.43
C ALA A 345 12.52 -33.76 -22.51
N HIS A 346 12.08 -34.04 -23.74
CA HIS A 346 10.87 -34.83 -23.97
C HIS A 346 11.23 -36.30 -24.12
N ALA A 347 10.49 -37.18 -23.45
CA ALA A 347 10.67 -38.61 -23.53
C ALA A 347 9.43 -39.30 -24.08
N LEU A 348 9.64 -40.37 -24.85
CA LEU A 348 8.59 -41.24 -25.37
C LEU A 348 8.33 -42.37 -24.38
N MET A 349 7.06 -42.55 -24.03
CA MET A 349 6.63 -43.46 -22.96
C MET A 349 5.43 -44.27 -23.44
N ILE A 350 5.36 -45.54 -23.01
CA ILE A 350 4.27 -46.46 -23.34
C ILE A 350 3.73 -47.15 -22.08
N ARG A 351 2.56 -47.76 -22.21
CA ARG A 351 1.99 -48.59 -21.14
C ARG A 351 2.95 -49.75 -20.78
N LYS A 352 3.04 -50.09 -19.50
CA LYS A 352 4.00 -51.11 -18.99
C LYS A 352 3.80 -52.51 -19.57
N ASP A 353 2.59 -52.83 -19.98
CA ASP A 353 2.18 -54.09 -20.60
C ASP A 353 2.07 -54.01 -22.14
N ALA A 354 2.40 -52.88 -22.76
CA ALA A 354 2.39 -52.73 -24.20
C ALA A 354 3.72 -53.20 -24.83
N ASP A 355 3.63 -53.86 -25.99
CA ASP A 355 4.79 -54.06 -26.87
C ASP A 355 4.96 -52.83 -27.76
N PHE A 356 6.15 -52.24 -27.76
CA PHE A 356 6.46 -51.09 -28.60
C PHE A 356 6.27 -51.35 -30.10
N ASN A 357 6.40 -52.60 -30.55
CA ASN A 357 6.18 -52.97 -31.95
C ASN A 357 4.71 -52.83 -32.37
N GLU A 358 3.77 -52.93 -31.42
CA GLU A 358 2.33 -52.80 -31.65
C GLU A 358 1.82 -51.35 -31.51
N VAL A 359 2.67 -50.44 -31.04
CA VAL A 359 2.36 -49.00 -30.97
C VAL A 359 2.29 -48.43 -32.38
N ASP A 360 1.22 -47.70 -32.69
CA ASP A 360 1.01 -47.04 -33.98
C ASP A 360 0.81 -45.53 -33.87
N THR A 361 0.57 -44.99 -32.66
CA THR A 361 0.18 -43.60 -32.45
C THR A 361 0.96 -42.96 -31.30
N ILE A 362 1.48 -41.75 -31.50
CA ILE A 362 1.98 -40.85 -30.45
C ILE A 362 0.92 -39.78 -30.21
N MET A 363 0.38 -39.74 -28.99
CA MET A 363 -0.60 -38.75 -28.54
C MET A 363 0.02 -37.82 -27.49
N THR A 364 0.16 -36.53 -27.78
CA THR A 364 0.70 -35.51 -26.85
C THR A 364 0.27 -34.11 -27.28
N HIS A 365 0.61 -33.10 -26.49
CA HIS A 365 0.30 -31.70 -26.78
C HIS A 365 0.99 -31.22 -28.07
N ASP A 366 0.31 -30.42 -28.90
CA ASP A 366 0.81 -29.92 -30.19
C ASP A 366 2.17 -29.20 -30.10
N GLN A 367 2.43 -28.53 -28.98
CA GLN A 367 3.72 -27.88 -28.76
C GLN A 367 4.87 -28.89 -28.59
N VAL A 368 4.62 -30.05 -27.96
CA VAL A 368 5.61 -31.12 -27.79
C VAL A 368 5.89 -31.78 -29.15
N LEU A 369 4.85 -32.06 -29.93
CA LEU A 369 5.00 -32.59 -31.30
C LEU A 369 5.84 -31.65 -32.18
N ARG A 370 5.54 -30.35 -32.17
CA ARG A 370 6.32 -29.35 -32.93
C ARG A 370 7.78 -29.25 -32.47
N GLN A 371 8.05 -29.47 -31.18
CA GLN A 371 9.42 -29.44 -30.65
C GLN A 371 10.23 -30.71 -30.94
N CYS A 372 9.58 -31.80 -31.35
CA CYS A 372 10.23 -33.09 -31.61
C CYS A 372 10.03 -33.56 -33.05
N HIS A 373 9.50 -32.72 -33.94
CA HIS A 373 9.02 -33.09 -35.26
C HIS A 373 10.09 -33.79 -36.10
N THR A 374 11.27 -33.18 -36.26
CA THR A 374 12.35 -33.74 -37.08
C THR A 374 12.88 -35.06 -36.51
N THR A 375 12.98 -35.16 -35.19
CA THR A 375 13.46 -36.36 -34.50
C THR A 375 12.44 -37.50 -34.63
N LEU A 376 11.15 -37.20 -34.47
CA LEU A 376 10.07 -38.17 -34.62
C LEU A 376 9.95 -38.65 -36.06
N GLU A 377 10.03 -37.77 -37.07
CA GLU A 377 10.06 -38.18 -38.48
C GLU A 377 11.26 -39.09 -38.80
N LYS A 378 12.41 -38.83 -38.19
CA LYS A 378 13.63 -39.62 -38.45
C LYS A 378 13.61 -41.00 -37.78
N LYS A 379 13.19 -41.08 -36.51
CA LYS A 379 13.29 -42.30 -35.69
C LYS A 379 12.00 -43.11 -35.66
N TYR A 380 10.85 -42.43 -35.77
CA TYR A 380 9.53 -42.97 -35.51
C TYR A 380 8.54 -42.65 -36.63
N SER A 381 8.99 -42.59 -37.89
CA SER A 381 8.17 -42.28 -39.08
C SER A 381 6.94 -43.16 -39.26
N ARG A 382 6.96 -44.38 -38.72
CA ARG A 382 5.82 -45.31 -38.75
C ARG A 382 4.67 -44.90 -37.81
N LEU A 383 4.94 -44.07 -36.80
CA LEU A 383 3.98 -43.71 -35.77
C LEU A 383 3.21 -42.45 -36.17
N LYS A 384 1.88 -42.53 -36.13
CA LYS A 384 0.99 -41.39 -36.34
C LYS A 384 1.11 -40.41 -35.18
N GLN A 385 1.39 -39.15 -35.47
CA GLN A 385 1.45 -38.09 -34.45
C GLN A 385 0.10 -37.38 -34.38
N THR A 386 -0.48 -37.25 -33.19
CA THR A 386 -1.76 -36.57 -32.98
C THR A 386 -1.79 -35.84 -31.65
N SER A 387 -2.46 -34.68 -31.60
CA SER A 387 -2.99 -34.17 -30.34
C SER A 387 -4.35 -34.82 -30.09
N GLY A 388 -4.68 -35.08 -28.82
CA GLY A 388 -6.03 -35.50 -28.44
C GLY A 388 -7.02 -34.34 -28.50
N GLU A 389 -8.31 -34.64 -28.31
CA GLU A 389 -9.38 -33.64 -28.16
C GLU A 389 -9.81 -33.51 -26.69
N GLY A 390 -10.35 -32.35 -26.30
CA GLY A 390 -10.76 -32.10 -24.91
C GLY A 390 -9.58 -32.18 -23.94
N ASP A 391 -9.75 -32.93 -22.85
CA ASP A 391 -8.70 -33.10 -21.82
C ASP A 391 -7.47 -33.87 -22.34
N LEU A 392 -7.59 -34.61 -23.45
CA LEU A 392 -6.49 -35.36 -24.06
C LEU A 392 -5.49 -34.47 -24.81
N VAL A 393 -5.75 -33.17 -24.90
CA VAL A 393 -4.76 -32.17 -25.36
C VAL A 393 -3.60 -32.08 -24.35
N ASP A 394 -3.86 -32.32 -23.06
CA ASP A 394 -2.82 -32.35 -22.03
C ASP A 394 -2.11 -33.71 -22.02
N HIS A 395 -0.82 -33.69 -22.32
CA HIS A 395 0.01 -34.88 -22.34
C HIS A 395 0.18 -35.53 -20.96
N ALA A 396 0.04 -34.76 -19.87
CA ALA A 396 0.00 -35.35 -18.53
C ALA A 396 -1.27 -36.19 -18.34
N LYS A 397 -2.40 -35.77 -18.91
CA LYS A 397 -3.66 -36.53 -18.87
C LYS A 397 -3.58 -37.81 -19.69
N VAL A 398 -2.97 -37.75 -20.88
CA VAL A 398 -2.73 -38.95 -21.70
C VAL A 398 -1.87 -39.97 -20.93
N ALA A 399 -0.80 -39.51 -20.27
CA ALA A 399 0.05 -40.37 -19.45
C ALA A 399 -0.70 -41.01 -18.27
N GLU A 400 -1.57 -40.25 -17.60
CA GLU A 400 -2.44 -40.74 -16.52
C GLU A 400 -3.35 -41.88 -17.00
N LEU A 401 -4.05 -41.66 -18.12
CA LEU A 401 -5.00 -42.63 -18.66
C LEU A 401 -4.31 -43.88 -19.21
N LEU A 402 -3.11 -43.76 -19.77
CA LEU A 402 -2.26 -44.90 -20.10
C LEU A 402 -1.91 -45.71 -18.84
N GLY A 403 -1.49 -45.04 -17.76
CA GLY A 403 -1.16 -45.69 -16.49
C GLY A 403 -2.35 -46.42 -15.87
N LYS A 404 -3.54 -45.82 -15.96
CA LYS A 404 -4.82 -46.42 -15.52
C LYS A 404 -5.37 -47.50 -16.45
N ARG A 405 -4.73 -47.74 -17.60
CA ARG A 405 -5.17 -48.68 -18.65
C ARG A 405 -6.52 -48.32 -19.28
N GLU A 406 -6.87 -47.03 -19.23
CA GLU A 406 -8.08 -46.48 -19.87
C GLU A 406 -7.82 -46.09 -21.33
N LEU A 407 -6.54 -45.97 -21.72
CA LEU A 407 -6.12 -45.85 -23.12
C LEU A 407 -5.55 -47.17 -23.68
N PRO A 408 -5.79 -47.46 -24.97
CA PRO A 408 -5.24 -48.63 -25.68
C PRO A 408 -3.72 -48.79 -25.60
N THR A 409 -3.22 -50.03 -25.75
CA THR A 409 -1.77 -50.34 -25.77
C THR A 409 -1.03 -49.77 -26.97
N ASN A 410 -1.73 -49.49 -28.08
CA ASN A 410 -1.12 -49.00 -29.31
C ASN A 410 -0.77 -47.49 -29.26
N ILE A 411 -1.02 -46.82 -28.13
CA ILE A 411 -0.76 -45.39 -27.91
C ILE A 411 0.50 -45.19 -27.05
N ALA A 412 1.39 -44.34 -27.54
CA ALA A 412 2.49 -43.75 -26.79
C ALA A 412 2.20 -42.29 -26.45
N VAL A 413 2.84 -41.78 -25.40
CA VAL A 413 2.76 -40.38 -24.97
C VAL A 413 4.16 -39.78 -24.89
N MET A 414 4.26 -38.46 -25.08
CA MET A 414 5.49 -37.71 -24.86
C MET A 414 5.33 -36.62 -23.81
N GLY A 415 6.36 -36.42 -23.00
CA GLY A 415 6.44 -35.36 -21.98
C GLY A 415 7.67 -35.51 -21.11
N SER A 416 7.66 -34.94 -19.90
CA SER A 416 8.74 -35.17 -18.92
C SER A 416 8.82 -36.65 -18.55
N LYS A 417 10.03 -37.18 -18.41
CA LYS A 417 10.29 -38.54 -17.90
C LYS A 417 9.68 -38.81 -16.52
N VAL A 418 9.38 -37.76 -15.75
CA VAL A 418 8.71 -37.87 -14.44
C VAL A 418 7.32 -38.50 -14.60
N LEU A 419 6.62 -38.27 -15.72
CA LEU A 419 5.31 -38.86 -16.00
C LEU A 419 5.35 -40.39 -16.03
N ALA A 420 6.46 -40.99 -16.50
CA ALA A 420 6.60 -42.45 -16.47
C ALA A 420 6.70 -42.99 -15.05
N GLN A 421 7.41 -42.28 -14.17
CA GLN A 421 7.55 -42.68 -12.76
C GLN A 421 6.21 -42.57 -12.02
N ILE A 422 5.48 -41.47 -12.21
CA ILE A 422 4.19 -41.22 -11.55
C ILE A 422 3.12 -42.22 -12.00
N ASN A 423 3.03 -42.48 -13.31
CA ASN A 423 1.95 -43.28 -13.89
C ASN A 423 2.35 -44.74 -14.16
N GLY A 424 3.56 -45.16 -13.75
CA GLY A 424 4.06 -46.52 -13.93
C GLY A 424 4.23 -46.93 -15.40
N LEU A 425 4.59 -45.99 -16.27
CA LEU A 425 4.81 -46.23 -17.70
C LEU A 425 6.24 -46.75 -17.97
N THR A 426 6.44 -47.35 -19.14
CA THR A 426 7.77 -47.76 -19.62
C THR A 426 8.35 -46.66 -20.50
N LEU A 427 9.55 -46.21 -20.17
CA LEU A 427 10.32 -45.26 -20.95
C LEU A 427 10.92 -45.97 -22.17
N ILE A 428 10.67 -45.47 -23.38
CA ILE A 428 11.24 -46.01 -24.62
C ILE A 428 12.54 -45.30 -24.98
N GLU A 429 12.49 -43.97 -25.06
CA GLU A 429 13.63 -43.14 -25.38
C GLU A 429 13.42 -41.74 -24.78
N ASP A 430 14.50 -41.10 -24.33
CA ASP A 430 14.50 -39.74 -23.82
C ASP A 430 15.28 -38.78 -24.75
N ASN A 431 15.20 -37.47 -24.44
CA ASN A 431 15.90 -36.42 -25.18
C ASN A 431 15.53 -36.38 -26.68
N LEU A 432 14.23 -36.41 -26.98
CA LEU A 432 13.67 -36.47 -28.35
C LEU A 432 13.36 -35.11 -28.99
N GLN A 433 13.63 -34.01 -28.31
CA GLN A 433 13.45 -32.66 -28.86
C GLN A 433 14.50 -32.34 -29.95
N ASP A 434 14.10 -31.57 -30.95
CA ASP A 434 14.92 -31.23 -32.12
C ASP A 434 16.07 -30.27 -31.79
N LEU A 435 15.88 -29.41 -30.78
CA LEU A 435 16.88 -28.47 -30.31
C LEU A 435 17.49 -28.95 -28.99
N ASP A 436 18.77 -29.28 -29.02
CA ASP A 436 19.50 -29.74 -27.84
C ASP A 436 19.67 -28.66 -26.75
N ALA A 437 19.46 -27.38 -27.10
CA ALA A 437 19.53 -26.23 -26.21
C ALA A 437 18.14 -25.72 -25.78
N ASN A 438 17.22 -26.61 -25.39
CA ASN A 438 15.92 -26.24 -24.83
C ASN A 438 16.00 -26.10 -23.31
N PHE A 439 16.11 -24.87 -22.80
CA PHE A 439 16.17 -24.58 -21.37
C PHE A 439 14.93 -23.82 -20.91
N THR A 440 14.50 -24.08 -19.69
CA THR A 440 13.54 -23.22 -18.98
C THR A 440 14.19 -22.73 -17.71
N SER A 441 14.08 -21.44 -17.44
CA SER A 441 14.51 -20.78 -16.21
C SER A 441 13.34 -20.73 -15.23
N PHE A 442 13.67 -21.02 -13.98
CA PHE A 442 12.74 -21.15 -12.88
C PHE A 442 13.20 -20.34 -11.68
N LEU A 443 12.24 -19.94 -10.85
CA LEU A 443 12.50 -19.32 -9.55
C LEU A 443 12.09 -20.26 -8.42
N TRP A 444 13.00 -20.42 -7.46
CA TRP A 444 12.72 -20.96 -6.14
C TRP A 444 12.61 -19.80 -5.15
N VAL A 445 11.45 -19.64 -4.53
CA VAL A 445 11.13 -18.45 -3.75
C VAL A 445 10.62 -18.76 -2.35
N GLN A 446 10.72 -17.78 -1.45
CA GLN A 446 10.15 -17.79 -0.11
C GLN A 446 9.44 -16.46 0.20
N ARG A 447 8.77 -16.35 1.36
CA ARG A 447 8.25 -15.05 1.80
C ARG A 447 9.39 -14.08 2.11
N PRO A 448 9.15 -12.75 1.98
CA PRO A 448 10.15 -11.75 2.36
C PRO A 448 10.50 -11.85 3.85
N ILE A 449 11.78 -11.64 4.18
CA ILE A 449 12.27 -11.59 5.58
C ILE A 449 11.97 -10.24 6.23
#